data_AF-A0A8W8MZ39-F1
#
_entry.id   AF-A0A8W8MZ39-F1
#
_cell.length_a   1.000
_cell.length_b   1.000
_cell.length_c   1.000
_cell.angle_alpha   90.00
_cell.angle_beta   90.00
_cell.angle_gamma   90.00
#
_symmetry.space_group_name_H-M   'P 1'
#
loop_
_entity.id
_entity.type
_entity.pdbx_description
1 polymer ?
#
loop_
_entity_poly.entity_id
_entity_poly.type
_entity_poly.pdbx_seq_one_letter_code
_entity_poly.pdbx_strand_id
1 'polypeptide(L)'
;MEEIEVQQRYKFDISEELVLPEFYNQHKNNLPMLIVVSGGYYGQTKYDDMSTDQVMRFHCCHSVRRVLAREPTEASDIKLDYLSIPVNGDYLYQLVKTRTQKSEPMTMSEILEKRELPVLIQFSTDKIVPDEGKNRDGSQASFLIIATYEEDFIQGNYLLNGTHS
;
A
#
# COMPACT_ATOMS: atom_id res chain seq x y z
N MET A 1 -10.57 35.13 31.21
CA MET A 1 -9.85 34.30 30.21
C MET A 1 -10.93 33.77 29.31
N GLU A 2 -11.13 34.41 28.16
CA GLU A 2 -12.03 33.90 27.12
C GLU A 2 -11.31 32.73 26.43
N GLU A 3 -11.90 31.55 26.55
CA GLU A 3 -11.56 30.42 25.68
C GLU A 3 -11.94 30.83 24.25
N ILE A 4 -10.93 31.04 23.42
CA ILE A 4 -11.13 31.28 21.99
C ILE A 4 -11.53 29.92 21.39
N GLU A 5 -12.83 29.71 21.24
CA GLU A 5 -13.40 28.62 20.43
C GLU A 5 -12.82 28.70 19.01
N VAL A 6 -11.94 27.76 18.67
CA VAL A 6 -11.39 27.58 17.32
C VAL A 6 -12.45 27.00 16.35
N GLN A 7 -13.74 27.05 16.71
CA GLN A 7 -14.84 26.54 15.87
C GLN A 7 -15.33 27.50 14.78
N GLN A 8 -14.78 28.72 14.68
CA GLN A 8 -15.15 29.65 13.61
C GLN A 8 -14.00 29.87 12.64
N ARG A 9 -14.07 29.26 11.44
CA ARG A 9 -13.59 29.92 10.19
C ARG A 9 -13.85 29.23 8.85
N TYR A 10 -14.47 28.04 8.79
CA TYR A 10 -14.74 27.39 7.50
C TYR A 10 -16.23 27.07 7.37
N LYS A 11 -16.86 27.60 6.31
CA LYS A 11 -18.17 27.13 5.86
C LYS A 11 -17.92 25.98 4.90
N PHE A 12 -18.31 24.78 5.29
CA PHE A 12 -18.23 23.61 4.43
C PHE A 12 -19.48 23.56 3.56
N ASP A 13 -19.31 23.40 2.26
CA ASP A 13 -20.41 23.05 1.37
C ASP A 13 -20.55 21.52 1.40
N ILE A 14 -21.56 21.02 2.11
CA ILE A 14 -21.83 19.59 2.22
C ILE A 14 -22.19 18.99 0.85
N SER A 15 -22.61 19.81 -0.13
CA SER A 15 -22.85 19.33 -1.49
C SER A 15 -21.58 19.01 -2.28
N GLU A 16 -20.41 19.47 -1.80
CA GLU A 16 -19.09 19.15 -2.35
C GLU A 16 -18.38 18.04 -1.55
N GLU A 17 -19.07 17.36 -0.64
CA GLU A 17 -18.51 16.22 0.08
C GLU A 17 -18.24 15.06 -0.89
N LEU A 18 -17.01 14.55 -0.88
CA LEU A 18 -16.57 13.46 -1.73
C LEU A 18 -15.95 12.35 -0.88
N VAL A 19 -16.23 11.09 -1.25
CA VAL A 19 -15.43 9.97 -0.72
C VAL A 19 -14.03 9.99 -1.34
N LEU A 20 -13.05 9.42 -0.64
CA LEU A 20 -11.64 9.50 -1.04
C LEU A 20 -11.35 9.07 -2.50
N PRO A 21 -11.95 8.00 -3.06
CA PRO A 21 -11.76 7.65 -4.47
C PRO A 21 -12.30 8.70 -5.45
N GLU A 22 -13.43 9.33 -5.13
CA GLU A 22 -14.03 10.38 -5.96
C GLU A 22 -13.18 11.65 -5.91
N PHE A 23 -12.74 12.04 -4.70
CA PHE A 23 -11.80 13.14 -4.52
C PHE A 23 -10.54 12.93 -5.36
N TYR A 24 -9.93 11.75 -5.29
CA TYR A 24 -8.73 11.43 -6.07
C TYR A 24 -8.97 11.61 -7.58
N ASN A 25 -10.06 11.03 -8.09
CA ASN A 25 -10.38 11.11 -9.52
C ASN A 25 -10.62 12.55 -10.00
N GLN A 26 -11.25 13.40 -9.19
CA GLN A 26 -11.55 14.78 -9.54
C GLN A 26 -10.36 15.74 -9.35
N HIS A 27 -9.52 15.50 -8.33
CA HIS A 27 -8.55 16.51 -7.87
C HIS A 27 -7.09 16.11 -7.97
N LYS A 28 -6.73 14.89 -8.39
CA LYS A 28 -5.32 14.44 -8.47
C LYS A 28 -4.39 15.37 -9.26
N ASN A 29 -4.90 16.07 -10.26
CA ASN A 29 -4.12 17.01 -11.08
C ASN A 29 -4.01 18.43 -10.47
N ASN A 30 -4.73 18.71 -9.39
CA ASN A 30 -4.81 20.01 -8.74
C ASN A 30 -4.06 20.06 -7.40
N LEU A 31 -3.32 19.00 -7.07
CA LEU A 31 -2.52 18.92 -5.84
C LEU A 31 -1.34 19.92 -5.88
N PRO A 32 -0.91 20.47 -4.73
CA PRO A 32 -1.35 20.14 -3.37
C PRO A 32 -2.67 20.83 -2.97
N MET A 33 -3.50 20.15 -2.18
CA MET A 33 -4.78 20.67 -1.70
C MET A 33 -4.94 20.46 -0.19
N LEU A 34 -5.70 21.37 0.45
CA LEU A 34 -6.17 21.19 1.82
C LEU A 34 -7.52 20.49 1.78
N ILE A 35 -7.65 19.42 2.56
CA ILE A 35 -8.91 18.70 2.75
C ILE A 35 -9.28 18.71 4.23
N VAL A 36 -10.58 18.60 4.50
CA VAL A 36 -11.11 18.42 5.85
C VAL A 36 -11.87 17.11 5.88
N VAL A 37 -11.56 16.25 6.85
CA VAL A 37 -12.23 14.97 7.03
C VAL A 37 -13.54 15.19 7.76
N SER A 38 -14.67 15.06 7.06
CA SER A 38 -16.03 15.25 7.60
C SER A 38 -16.59 13.98 8.26
N GLY A 39 -16.39 12.81 7.65
CA GLY A 39 -17.02 11.56 8.10
C GLY A 39 -16.21 10.72 9.09
N GLY A 40 -14.91 11.03 9.25
CA GLY A 40 -13.96 10.12 9.89
C GLY A 40 -13.81 8.81 9.11
N TYR A 41 -12.75 8.04 9.39
CA TYR A 41 -12.58 6.70 8.85
C TYR A 41 -11.87 5.85 9.89
N TYR A 42 -12.42 4.68 10.19
CA TYR A 42 -11.75 3.69 11.03
C TYR A 42 -11.20 2.64 10.09
N GLY A 43 -9.90 2.72 9.83
CA GLY A 43 -9.30 1.87 8.82
C GLY A 43 -8.94 0.49 9.35
N GLN A 44 -8.37 -0.34 8.49
CA GLN A 44 -7.96 -1.69 8.87
C GLN A 44 -6.72 -1.68 9.76
N THR A 45 -5.90 -0.63 9.67
CA THR A 45 -4.77 -0.39 10.56
C THR A 45 -4.93 0.93 11.31
N LYS A 46 -4.31 1.06 12.49
CA LYS A 46 -4.27 2.31 13.27
C LYS A 46 -3.68 3.52 12.53
N TYR A 47 -2.99 3.28 11.41
CA TYR A 47 -2.41 4.33 10.56
C TYR A 47 -3.42 4.85 9.52
N ASP A 48 -4.50 4.10 9.32
CA ASP A 48 -5.59 4.42 8.41
C ASP A 48 -6.74 5.14 9.14
N ASP A 49 -6.66 5.30 10.47
CA ASP A 49 -7.68 5.98 11.25
C ASP A 49 -7.61 7.50 10.99
N MET A 50 -8.71 8.07 10.53
CA MET A 50 -8.91 9.51 10.36
C MET A 50 -10.01 9.99 11.29
N SER A 51 -9.72 10.98 12.11
CA SER A 51 -10.73 11.62 12.95
C SER A 51 -11.54 12.64 12.16
N THR A 52 -12.82 12.78 12.48
CA THR A 52 -13.63 13.92 12.02
C THR A 52 -12.96 15.25 12.42
N ASP A 53 -13.12 16.28 11.59
CA ASP A 53 -12.53 17.63 11.70
C ASP A 53 -11.01 17.71 11.50
N GLN A 54 -10.38 16.63 11.06
CA GLN A 54 -8.95 16.64 10.76
C GLN A 54 -8.68 17.38 9.44
N VAL A 55 -7.79 18.37 9.49
CA VAL A 55 -7.32 19.07 8.29
C VAL A 55 -6.03 18.42 7.80
N MET A 56 -6.03 18.00 6.54
CA MET A 56 -4.85 17.42 5.90
C MET A 56 -4.42 18.24 4.71
N ARG A 57 -3.10 18.39 4.54
CA ARG A 57 -2.52 18.88 3.29
C ARG A 57 -2.13 17.67 2.45
N PHE A 58 -2.90 17.39 1.42
CA PHE A 58 -2.54 16.39 0.40
C PHE A 58 -1.49 17.01 -0.53
N HIS A 59 -0.35 16.34 -0.64
CA HIS A 59 0.82 16.85 -1.36
C HIS A 59 0.83 16.37 -2.80
N CYS A 60 0.67 15.07 -2.99
CA CYS A 60 0.78 14.40 -4.26
C CYS A 60 0.21 12.98 -4.17
N CYS A 61 0.02 12.37 -5.33
CA CYS A 61 -0.35 10.98 -5.47
C CYS A 61 0.79 10.23 -6.15
N HIS A 62 1.06 9.02 -5.68
CA HIS A 62 2.05 8.13 -6.25
C HIS A 62 1.36 6.83 -6.68
N SER A 63 1.47 6.50 -7.95
CA SER A 63 1.12 5.15 -8.42
C SER A 63 2.33 4.26 -8.23
N VAL A 64 2.14 3.12 -7.59
CA VAL A 64 3.16 2.09 -7.46
C VAL A 64 2.66 0.86 -8.18
N ARG A 65 3.45 0.39 -9.15
CA ARG A 65 3.22 -0.91 -9.79
C ARG A 65 3.54 -2.02 -8.81
N ARG A 66 2.60 -2.95 -8.64
CA ARG A 66 2.69 -4.08 -7.70
C ARG A 66 2.33 -5.39 -8.36
N VAL A 67 2.78 -6.48 -7.74
CA VAL A 67 2.37 -7.83 -8.09
C VAL A 67 1.48 -8.42 -7.01
N LEU A 68 0.48 -9.19 -7.45
CA LEU A 68 -0.36 -9.98 -6.58
C LEU A 68 0.20 -11.39 -6.51
N ALA A 69 0.61 -11.80 -5.32
CA ALA A 69 1.21 -13.09 -5.04
C ALA A 69 0.35 -13.88 -4.05
N ARG A 70 0.32 -15.21 -4.18
CA ARG A 70 -0.39 -16.10 -3.24
C ARG A 70 0.45 -17.33 -2.95
N GLU A 71 0.25 -17.95 -1.79
CA GLU A 71 0.87 -19.24 -1.52
C GLU A 71 0.32 -20.32 -2.48
N PRO A 72 1.18 -21.23 -2.97
CA PRO A 72 0.78 -22.37 -3.79
C PRO A 72 0.28 -23.50 -2.89
N THR A 73 -0.84 -23.33 -2.19
CA THR A 73 -1.47 -24.39 -1.40
C THR A 73 -2.76 -24.89 -2.06
N GLU A 74 -2.95 -26.22 -2.01
CA GLU A 74 -4.18 -26.89 -2.43
C GLU A 74 -5.26 -26.70 -1.36
N ALA A 75 -6.37 -26.11 -1.77
CA ALA A 75 -7.73 -26.21 -1.21
C ALA A 75 -7.87 -26.64 0.27
N SER A 76 -8.04 -25.67 1.19
CA SER A 76 -9.04 -25.75 2.28
C SER A 76 -9.01 -24.58 3.28
N ASP A 77 -8.02 -23.70 3.27
CA ASP A 77 -8.02 -22.54 4.17
C ASP A 77 -8.72 -21.33 3.51
N ILE A 78 -9.86 -20.95 4.09
CA ILE A 78 -10.84 -19.96 3.59
C ILE A 78 -10.32 -18.50 3.66
N LYS A 79 -9.00 -18.32 3.84
CA LYS A 79 -8.32 -17.04 3.65
C LYS A 79 -7.13 -17.26 2.73
N LEU A 80 -7.37 -17.08 1.43
CA LEU A 80 -6.31 -16.84 0.47
C LEU A 80 -5.70 -15.49 0.83
N ASP A 81 -4.70 -15.49 1.72
CA ASP A 81 -3.94 -14.30 2.02
C ASP A 81 -3.07 -13.99 0.81
N TYR A 82 -3.46 -12.93 0.09
CA TYR A 82 -2.68 -12.41 -1.00
C TYR A 82 -1.61 -11.48 -0.45
N LEU A 83 -0.38 -11.66 -0.91
CA LEU A 83 0.68 -10.73 -0.66
C LEU A 83 0.78 -9.76 -1.84
N SER A 84 0.68 -8.47 -1.54
CA SER A 84 0.94 -7.43 -2.52
C SER A 84 2.37 -6.93 -2.40
N ILE A 85 3.15 -7.06 -3.46
CA ILE A 85 4.60 -6.78 -3.45
C ILE A 85 4.89 -5.66 -4.47
N PRO A 86 5.62 -4.59 -4.07
CA PRO A 86 6.01 -3.54 -5.02
C PRO A 86 7.02 -4.08 -6.05
N VAL A 87 6.82 -3.72 -7.33
CA VAL A 87 7.73 -4.14 -8.41
C VAL A 87 9.12 -3.53 -8.24
N ASN A 88 9.18 -2.26 -7.83
CA ASN A 88 10.42 -1.51 -7.63
C ASN A 88 10.84 -1.50 -6.14
N GLY A 89 10.72 -2.64 -5.47
CA GLY A 89 11.18 -2.82 -4.09
C GLY A 89 12.64 -3.27 -4.00
N ASP A 90 13.21 -3.18 -2.80
CA ASP A 90 14.63 -3.52 -2.57
C ASP A 90 14.91 -5.02 -2.43
N TYR A 91 13.87 -5.85 -2.33
CA TYR A 91 14.04 -7.29 -2.18
C TYR A 91 14.46 -7.96 -3.49
N LEU A 92 15.20 -9.07 -3.35
CA LEU A 92 15.56 -9.95 -4.45
C LEU A 92 14.77 -11.25 -4.34
N TYR A 93 14.54 -11.87 -5.49
CA TYR A 93 13.72 -13.07 -5.65
C TYR A 93 14.42 -14.07 -6.56
N GLN A 94 14.08 -15.34 -6.39
CA GLN A 94 14.53 -16.42 -7.25
C GLN A 94 13.32 -17.12 -7.84
N LEU A 95 13.36 -17.41 -9.15
CA LEU A 95 12.37 -18.24 -9.82
C LEU A 95 12.53 -19.69 -9.36
N VAL A 96 11.44 -20.33 -8.96
CA VAL A 96 11.41 -21.73 -8.54
C VAL A 96 10.97 -22.59 -9.71
N LYS A 97 11.88 -23.42 -10.24
CA LYS A 97 11.52 -24.47 -11.21
C LYS A 97 11.15 -25.77 -10.52
N THR A 98 11.93 -26.12 -9.50
CA THR A 98 11.67 -27.24 -8.58
C THR A 98 12.13 -26.82 -7.19
N ARG A 99 11.79 -27.61 -6.16
CA ARG A 99 12.18 -27.33 -4.76
C ARG A 99 13.70 -27.13 -4.59
N THR A 100 14.54 -27.74 -5.44
CA THR A 100 16.00 -27.66 -5.39
C THR A 100 16.62 -26.82 -6.51
N GLN A 101 15.86 -26.51 -7.57
CA GLN A 101 16.35 -25.71 -8.69
C GLN A 101 15.73 -24.32 -8.67
N LYS A 102 16.55 -23.35 -8.29
CA LYS A 102 16.23 -21.92 -8.27
C LYS A 102 17.09 -21.18 -9.29
N SER A 103 16.58 -20.07 -9.81
CA SER A 103 17.41 -19.17 -10.61
C SER A 103 18.38 -18.37 -9.74
N GLU A 104 19.29 -17.65 -10.41
CA GLU A 104 19.99 -16.54 -9.77
C GLU A 104 19.00 -15.50 -9.21
N PRO A 105 19.37 -14.79 -8.14
CA PRO A 105 18.58 -13.70 -7.58
C PRO A 105 18.36 -12.56 -8.57
N MET A 106 17.13 -12.04 -8.61
CA MET A 106 16.69 -10.96 -9.50
C MET A 106 15.70 -10.05 -8.78
N THR A 107 15.58 -8.82 -9.24
CA THR A 107 14.50 -7.92 -8.83
C THR A 107 13.15 -8.39 -9.41
N MET A 108 12.04 -7.88 -8.85
CA MET A 108 10.72 -8.18 -9.40
C MET A 108 10.54 -7.62 -10.81
N SER A 109 11.09 -6.43 -11.11
CA SER A 109 11.06 -5.86 -12.47
C SER A 109 11.71 -6.79 -13.48
N GLU A 110 12.91 -7.30 -13.18
CA GLU A 110 13.61 -8.24 -14.07
C GLU A 110 12.86 -9.55 -14.29
N ILE A 111 12.15 -10.04 -13.27
CA ILE A 111 11.31 -11.24 -13.40
C ILE A 111 10.17 -10.97 -14.38
N LEU A 112 9.47 -9.84 -14.24
CA LEU A 112 8.35 -9.47 -15.10
C LEU A 112 8.78 -9.15 -16.54
N GLU A 113 10.02 -8.72 -16.76
CA GLU A 113 10.58 -8.51 -18.10
C GLU A 113 10.94 -9.84 -18.80
N LYS A 114 11.37 -10.85 -18.03
CA LYS A 114 11.90 -12.12 -18.56
C LYS A 114 10.89 -13.26 -18.62
N ARG A 115 9.74 -13.13 -17.93
CA ARG A 115 8.76 -14.21 -17.75
C ARG A 115 7.34 -13.68 -17.81
N GLU A 116 6.47 -14.46 -18.43
CA GLU A 116 5.02 -14.27 -18.38
C GLU A 116 4.46 -14.87 -17.09
N LEU A 117 3.38 -14.28 -16.58
CA LEU A 117 2.66 -14.78 -15.42
C LEU A 117 1.76 -15.98 -15.79
N PRO A 118 1.51 -16.93 -14.89
CA PRO A 118 1.97 -16.95 -13.50
C PRO A 118 3.40 -17.49 -13.33
N VAL A 119 4.13 -16.97 -12.33
CA VAL A 119 5.48 -17.42 -11.98
C VAL A 119 5.61 -17.76 -10.50
N LEU A 120 6.32 -18.84 -10.19
CA LEU A 120 6.61 -19.24 -8.83
C LEU A 120 7.94 -18.65 -8.38
N ILE A 121 7.94 -17.96 -7.24
CA ILE A 121 9.11 -17.28 -6.68
C ILE A 121 9.33 -17.64 -5.21
N GLN A 122 10.55 -17.35 -4.74
CA GLN A 122 10.90 -17.21 -3.33
C GLN A 122 11.74 -15.94 -3.15
N PHE A 123 11.69 -15.33 -1.97
CA PHE A 123 12.66 -14.28 -1.61
C PHE A 123 14.07 -14.88 -1.60
N SER A 124 15.06 -14.16 -2.12
CA SER A 124 16.47 -14.57 -2.08
C SER A 124 17.05 -14.39 -0.68
N THR A 125 17.94 -15.29 -0.26
CA THR A 125 18.72 -15.16 0.99
C THR A 125 19.87 -14.16 0.90
N ASP A 126 20.17 -13.63 -0.29
CA ASP A 126 21.25 -12.65 -0.49
C ASP A 126 20.94 -11.29 0.16
N LYS A 127 19.67 -11.06 0.51
CA LYS A 127 19.20 -9.94 1.33
C LYS A 127 18.37 -10.47 2.50
N ILE A 128 18.03 -9.55 3.42
CA ILE A 128 17.12 -9.85 4.51
C ILE A 128 15.77 -10.29 3.92
N VAL A 129 15.35 -11.49 4.28
CA VAL A 129 14.03 -12.03 3.93
C VAL A 129 13.01 -11.49 4.93
N PRO A 130 11.92 -10.85 4.48
CA PRO A 130 10.85 -10.38 5.36
C PRO A 130 10.16 -11.56 6.04
N ASP A 131 9.46 -11.33 7.15
CA ASP A 131 8.82 -12.42 7.90
C ASP A 131 7.67 -13.04 7.12
N GLU A 132 6.95 -12.24 6.32
CA GLU A 132 5.96 -12.71 5.35
C GLU A 132 6.58 -13.62 4.28
N GLY A 133 7.89 -13.51 4.04
CA GLY A 133 8.64 -14.36 3.11
C GLY A 133 9.07 -15.71 3.70
N LYS A 134 8.70 -16.02 4.95
CA LYS A 134 9.10 -17.22 5.68
C LYS A 134 7.88 -18.04 6.09
N ASN A 135 8.01 -19.36 5.99
CA ASN A 135 7.07 -20.30 6.58
C ASN A 135 7.18 -20.26 8.11
N ARG A 136 6.21 -20.88 8.80
CA ARG A 136 6.19 -20.99 10.28
C ARG A 136 7.43 -21.65 10.87
N ASP A 137 8.11 -22.51 10.11
CA ASP A 137 9.35 -23.18 10.50
C ASP A 137 10.62 -22.35 10.21
N GLY A 138 10.46 -21.13 9.70
CA GLY A 138 11.54 -20.22 9.33
C GLY A 138 12.16 -20.49 7.95
N SER A 139 11.72 -21.52 7.23
CA SER A 139 12.16 -21.78 5.86
C SER A 139 11.56 -20.78 4.87
N GLN A 140 12.16 -20.62 3.68
CA GLN A 140 11.66 -19.69 2.66
C GLN A 140 10.27 -20.15 2.15
N ALA A 141 9.28 -19.26 2.25
CA ALA A 141 7.96 -19.46 1.67
C ALA A 141 8.00 -19.24 0.15
N SER A 142 7.19 -20.02 -0.58
CA SER A 142 7.05 -19.87 -2.03
C SER A 142 5.77 -19.13 -2.36
N PHE A 143 5.80 -18.28 -3.38
CA PHE A 143 4.65 -17.51 -3.81
C PHE A 143 4.45 -17.61 -5.31
N LEU A 144 3.22 -17.85 -5.72
CA LEU A 144 2.79 -17.78 -7.10
C LEU A 144 2.33 -16.36 -7.41
N ILE A 145 3.06 -15.66 -8.26
CA ILE A 145 2.65 -14.38 -8.80
C ILE A 145 1.63 -14.63 -9.91
N ILE A 146 0.48 -13.98 -9.82
CA ILE A 146 -0.65 -14.24 -10.73
C ILE A 146 -1.09 -13.01 -11.52
N ALA A 147 -0.80 -11.80 -11.03
CA ALA A 147 -1.20 -10.57 -11.70
C ALA A 147 -0.27 -9.41 -11.33
N THR A 148 -0.32 -8.36 -12.15
CA THR A 148 0.25 -7.04 -11.84
C THR A 148 -0.88 -6.01 -11.79
N TYR A 149 -0.78 -5.04 -10.90
CA TYR A 149 -1.73 -3.94 -10.81
C TYR A 149 -1.03 -2.65 -10.39
N GLU A 150 -1.67 -1.51 -10.62
CA GLU A 150 -1.23 -0.20 -10.12
C GLU A 150 -2.00 0.10 -8.84
N GLU A 151 -1.28 0.51 -7.79
CA GLU A 151 -1.88 0.98 -6.54
C GLU A 151 -1.55 2.46 -6.34
N ASP A 152 -2.60 3.26 -6.19
CA ASP A 152 -2.49 4.70 -5.97
C ASP A 152 -2.42 5.00 -4.47
N PHE A 153 -1.33 5.65 -4.07
CA PHE A 153 -1.12 6.14 -2.71
C PHE A 153 -1.24 7.65 -2.67
N ILE A 154 -2.01 8.15 -1.71
CA ILE A 154 -2.09 9.58 -1.44
C ILE A 154 -1.09 9.92 -0.34
N GLN A 155 -0.19 10.86 -0.62
CA GLN A 155 0.72 11.38 0.39
C GLN A 155 0.21 12.73 0.88
N GLY A 156 0.12 12.88 2.20
CA GLY A 156 -0.23 14.14 2.84
C GLY A 156 0.26 14.21 4.26
N ASN A 157 0.13 15.40 4.85
CA ASN A 157 0.45 15.65 6.24
C ASN A 157 -0.79 16.13 6.97
N TYR A 158 -0.95 15.66 8.21
CA TYR A 158 -1.90 16.24 9.15
C TYR A 158 -1.44 17.65 9.55
N LEU A 159 -2.33 18.61 9.49
CA LEU A 159 -2.12 19.92 10.09
C LEU A 159 -2.58 19.84 11.55
N LEU A 160 -1.66 19.44 12.43
CA LEU A 160 -1.86 19.63 13.87
C LEU A 160 -1.79 21.13 14.15
N ASN A 161 -2.86 21.70 14.70
CA ASN A 161 -3.04 23.11 15.06
C ASN A 161 -1.73 23.87 15.37
N GLY A 162 -1.06 24.40 14.33
CA GLY A 162 -0.11 25.53 14.36
C GLY A 162 0.96 25.63 15.45
N THR A 163 1.18 24.64 16.32
CA THR A 163 2.21 24.69 17.35
C THR A 163 3.45 23.99 16.84
N HIS A 164 4.36 24.79 16.29
CA HIS A 164 5.77 24.42 16.18
C HIS A 164 6.27 23.99 17.56
N SER A 165 6.82 22.78 17.66
CA SER A 165 7.77 22.40 18.71
C SER A 165 9.07 23.16 18.55
#